data_AF-A0A183GBF1-F1
#
_entry.id   AF-A0A183GBF1-F1
#
_cell.length_a   1.000
_cell.length_b   1.000
_cell.length_c   1.000
_cell.angle_alpha   90.00
_cell.angle_beta   90.00
_cell.angle_gamma   90.00
#
_symmetry.space_group_name_H-M   'P 1'
#
loop_
_entity.id
_entity.type
_entity.pdbx_description
1 polymer ?
#
loop_
_entity_poly.entity_id
_entity_poly.type
_entity_poly.pdbx_seq_one_letter_code
_entity_poly.pdbx_strand_id
1 'polypeptide(L)'
;MDRIRNDVIRQKLGVAPIADKMCEARLRWYGDVLRGKEDSVRKICLELEESGKRLRGRPKQRWSDTLHKDMKVTGVHPDQALDRERWRHDTRRADPATKRTNAEEEEEELIINC
;
A
#
# COMPACT_ATOMS: atom_id res chain seq x y z
N MET A 1 -0.52 12.98 34.28
CA MET A 1 -1.16 12.06 33.31
C MET A 1 -0.13 11.74 32.25
N ASP A 2 0.28 10.48 32.16
CA ASP A 2 1.29 10.05 31.19
C ASP A 2 0.71 10.03 29.78
N ARG A 3 1.37 10.71 28.85
CA ARG A 3 0.98 10.74 27.42
C ARG A 3 1.77 9.66 26.68
N ILE A 4 1.16 8.48 26.53
CA ILE A 4 1.73 7.37 25.76
C ILE A 4 1.42 7.60 24.28
N ARG A 5 2.44 7.47 23.42
CA ARG A 5 2.27 7.58 21.96
C ARG A 5 1.63 6.30 21.39
N ASN A 6 0.85 6.45 20.32
CA ASN A 6 0.09 5.34 19.72
C ASN A 6 0.97 4.27 19.03
N ASP A 7 2.18 4.64 18.59
CA ASP A 7 3.19 3.71 18.09
C ASP A 7 3.61 2.69 19.17
N VAL A 8 3.85 3.15 20.40
CA VAL A 8 4.20 2.28 21.55
C VAL A 8 3.10 1.26 21.82
N ILE A 9 1.83 1.68 21.80
CA ILE A 9 0.69 0.79 22.03
C ILE A 9 0.60 -0.26 20.91
N ARG A 10 0.76 0.16 19.66
CA ARG A 10 0.72 -0.74 18.49
C ARG A 10 1.87 -1.74 18.50
N GLN A 11 3.07 -1.32 18.91
CA GLN A 11 4.22 -2.21 19.06
C GLN A 11 3.94 -3.30 20.09
N LYS A 12 3.43 -2.92 21.28
CA LYS A 12 3.06 -3.88 22.34
C LYS A 12 1.99 -4.88 21.90
N LEU A 13 1.02 -4.43 21.10
CA LEU A 13 -0.06 -5.28 20.59
C LEU A 13 0.31 -6.04 19.32
N GLY A 14 1.47 -5.78 18.72
CA GLY A 14 1.86 -6.35 17.43
C GLY A 14 0.89 -5.96 16.29
N VAL A 15 0.39 -4.72 16.27
CA VAL A 15 -0.60 -4.28 15.28
C VAL A 15 0.02 -3.26 14.32
N ALA A 16 -0.07 -3.52 13.01
CA ALA A 16 0.36 -2.55 12.01
C ALA A 16 -0.46 -1.24 12.03
N PRO A 17 0.15 -0.10 11.67
CA PRO A 17 -0.57 1.16 11.47
C PRO A 17 -1.78 0.99 10.54
N ILE A 18 -2.88 1.70 10.84
CA ILE A 18 -4.09 1.65 10.00
C ILE A 18 -3.81 2.09 8.56
N ALA A 19 -2.89 3.04 8.37
CA ALA A 19 -2.48 3.49 7.05
C ALA A 19 -1.86 2.35 6.21
N ASP A 20 -1.04 1.49 6.82
CA ASP A 20 -0.47 0.31 6.16
C ASP A 20 -1.57 -0.69 5.79
N LYS A 21 -2.53 -0.94 6.68
CA LYS A 21 -3.70 -1.80 6.41
C LYS A 21 -4.55 -1.30 5.25
N MET A 22 -4.79 0.01 5.22
CA MET A 22 -5.57 0.62 4.14
C MET A 22 -4.80 0.60 2.82
N CYS A 23 -3.48 0.85 2.83
CA CYS A 23 -2.62 0.76 1.65
C CYS A 23 -2.69 -0.65 1.04
N GLU A 24 -2.46 -1.69 1.86
CA GLU A 24 -2.54 -3.07 1.42
C GLU A 24 -3.93 -3.44 0.86
N ALA A 25 -5.01 -3.03 1.52
CA ALA A 25 -6.36 -3.30 1.05
C ALA A 25 -6.64 -2.66 -0.32
N ARG A 26 -6.17 -1.43 -0.54
CA ARG A 26 -6.32 -0.72 -1.83
C ARG A 26 -5.53 -1.40 -2.93
N LEU A 27 -4.27 -1.77 -2.69
CA LEU A 27 -3.43 -2.45 -3.68
C LEU A 27 -3.92 -3.87 -3.97
N ARG A 28 -4.46 -4.59 -2.98
CA ARG A 28 -5.10 -5.89 -3.20
C ARG A 28 -6.30 -5.78 -4.12
N TRP A 29 -7.18 -4.82 -3.87
CA TRP A 29 -8.33 -4.53 -4.74
C TRP A 29 -7.87 -4.14 -6.14
N TYR A 30 -6.88 -3.25 -6.25
CA TYR A 30 -6.37 -2.79 -7.54
C TYR A 30 -5.78 -3.92 -8.38
N GLY A 31 -4.96 -4.79 -7.78
CA GLY A 31 -4.45 -5.97 -8.47
C GLY A 31 -5.56 -6.93 -8.92
N ASP A 32 -6.63 -7.08 -8.12
CA ASP A 32 -7.81 -7.86 -8.54
C ASP A 32 -8.54 -7.21 -9.73
N VAL A 33 -8.58 -5.88 -9.81
CA VAL A 33 -9.13 -5.17 -10.99
C VAL A 33 -8.26 -5.38 -12.22
N LEU A 34 -6.93 -5.25 -12.10
CA LEU A 34 -6.01 -5.41 -13.22
C LEU A 34 -6.06 -6.82 -13.85
N ARG A 35 -6.22 -7.85 -13.02
CA ARG A 35 -6.39 -9.25 -13.47
C ARG A 35 -7.82 -9.57 -13.92
N GLY A 36 -8.77 -8.68 -13.64
CA GLY A 36 -10.17 -8.87 -14.00
C GLY A 36 -10.39 -8.79 -15.51
N LYS A 37 -11.57 -9.26 -15.94
CA LYS A 37 -11.98 -9.12 -17.34
C LYS A 37 -12.14 -7.63 -17.71
N GLU A 38 -11.82 -7.31 -18.96
CA GLU A 38 -11.89 -5.96 -19.52
C GLU A 38 -13.28 -5.33 -19.38
N ASP A 39 -14.32 -6.12 -19.63
CA ASP A 39 -15.73 -5.74 -19.58
C ASP A 39 -16.30 -5.71 -18.15
N SER A 40 -15.50 -5.99 -17.13
CA SER A 40 -15.98 -5.97 -15.76
C SER A 40 -16.24 -4.55 -15.28
N VAL A 41 -17.35 -4.36 -14.56
CA VAL A 41 -17.75 -3.06 -13.98
C VAL A 41 -16.61 -2.38 -13.22
N ARG A 42 -15.78 -3.15 -12.50
CA ARG A 42 -14.66 -2.59 -11.72
C ARG A 42 -13.57 -1.99 -12.62
N LYS A 43 -13.28 -2.63 -13.75
CA LYS A 43 -12.25 -2.18 -14.69
C LYS A 43 -12.76 -0.97 -15.49
N ILE A 44 -14.00 -1.02 -15.96
CA ILE A 44 -14.69 0.12 -16.56
C ILE A 44 -14.70 1.33 -15.60
N CYS A 45 -15.07 1.13 -14.33
CA CYS A 45 -15.08 2.22 -13.33
C CYS A 45 -13.68 2.78 -13.03
N LEU A 46 -12.63 1.95 -13.11
CA LEU A 46 -11.25 2.39 -12.93
C LEU A 46 -10.82 3.30 -14.10
N GLU A 47 -11.24 2.97 -15.32
CA GLU A 47 -10.91 3.70 -16.56
C GLU A 47 -11.77 4.94 -16.82
N LEU A 48 -13.00 4.97 -16.30
CA LEU A 48 -13.96 6.08 -16.41
C LEU A 48 -13.50 7.37 -15.69
N GLU A 49 -12.22 7.50 -15.37
CA GLU A 49 -11.71 8.60 -14.58
C GLU A 49 -12.15 9.96 -15.12
N GLU A 50 -12.73 10.79 -14.24
CA GLU A 50 -13.42 12.03 -14.58
C GLU A 50 -12.57 12.92 -15.50
N SER A 51 -12.93 12.99 -16.78
CA SER A 51 -12.35 13.92 -17.74
C SER A 51 -12.81 15.35 -17.37
N GLY A 52 -11.91 16.14 -16.79
CA GLY A 52 -12.24 17.52 -16.39
C GLY A 52 -11.01 18.31 -15.93
N LYS A 53 -11.04 19.64 -16.08
CA LYS A 53 -10.00 20.53 -15.57
C LYS A 53 -10.06 20.55 -14.03
N ARG A 54 -8.95 20.25 -13.36
CA ARG A 54 -8.85 20.35 -11.90
C ARG A 54 -9.14 21.80 -11.46
N LEU A 55 -9.96 21.95 -10.42
CA LEU A 55 -10.14 23.26 -9.79
C LEU A 55 -8.80 23.76 -9.24
N ARG A 56 -8.56 25.05 -9.44
CA ARG A 56 -7.37 25.75 -8.95
C ARG A 56 -7.48 25.89 -7.42
N GLY A 57 -6.42 25.56 -6.68
CA GLY A 57 -6.42 25.57 -5.20
C GLY A 57 -6.02 24.21 -4.62
N ARG A 58 -6.67 23.78 -3.53
CA ARG A 58 -6.54 22.42 -2.97
C ARG A 58 -7.69 21.55 -3.46
N PRO A 59 -7.58 20.91 -4.63
CA PRO A 59 -8.58 19.98 -5.11
C PRO A 59 -8.70 18.77 -4.18
N LYS A 60 -9.86 18.12 -4.19
CA LYS A 60 -10.08 16.88 -3.45
C LYS A 60 -9.13 15.80 -3.97
N GLN A 61 -8.61 14.99 -3.05
CA GLN A 61 -7.73 13.87 -3.39
C GLN A 61 -8.53 12.83 -4.18
N ARG A 62 -8.08 12.53 -5.40
CA ARG A 62 -8.69 11.47 -6.22
C ARG A 62 -8.26 10.11 -5.70
N TRP A 63 -9.06 9.11 -6.03
CA TRP A 63 -8.72 7.72 -5.76
C TRP A 63 -7.40 7.32 -6.44
N SER A 64 -7.20 7.67 -7.71
CA SER A 64 -5.96 7.41 -8.45
C SER A 64 -4.74 8.07 -7.83
N ASP A 65 -4.83 9.31 -7.36
CA ASP A 65 -3.73 10.02 -6.69
C ASP A 65 -3.29 9.23 -5.44
N THR A 66 -4.24 8.62 -4.74
CA THR A 66 -3.98 7.75 -3.58
C THR A 66 -3.30 6.44 -4.01
N LEU A 67 -3.81 5.78 -5.05
CA LEU A 67 -3.22 4.54 -5.58
C LEU A 67 -1.77 4.76 -6.04
N HIS A 68 -1.49 5.85 -6.77
CA HIS A 68 -0.12 6.19 -7.19
C HIS A 68 0.82 6.39 -6.00
N LYS A 69 0.32 7.04 -4.95
CA LYS A 69 1.09 7.20 -3.71
C LYS A 69 1.37 5.86 -3.04
N ASP A 70 0.38 4.98 -2.95
CA ASP A 70 0.54 3.65 -2.37
C ASP A 70 1.55 2.80 -3.17
N MET A 71 1.44 2.79 -4.50
CA MET A 71 2.40 2.11 -5.38
C MET A 71 3.81 2.65 -5.19
N LYS A 72 3.97 3.98 -5.09
CA LYS A 72 5.27 4.60 -4.82
C LYS A 72 5.85 4.22 -3.45
N VAL A 73 5.00 4.14 -2.41
CA VAL A 73 5.42 3.76 -1.05
C VAL A 73 5.77 2.27 -0.95
N THR A 74 5.18 1.44 -1.80
CA THR A 74 5.39 -0.02 -1.82
C THR A 74 6.42 -0.48 -2.84
N GLY A 75 6.78 0.37 -3.80
CA GLY A 75 7.71 0.03 -4.87
C GLY A 75 7.13 -0.92 -5.92
N VAL A 76 5.81 -1.14 -5.93
CA VAL A 76 5.16 -2.04 -6.89
C VAL A 76 4.77 -1.31 -8.17
N HIS A 77 4.89 -2.00 -9.29
CA HIS A 77 4.44 -1.54 -10.60
C HIS A 77 3.20 -2.32 -11.05
N PRO A 78 2.18 -1.69 -11.67
CA PRO A 78 0.95 -2.37 -12.12
C PRO A 78 1.17 -3.67 -12.91
N ASP A 79 2.19 -3.73 -13.78
CA ASP A 79 2.49 -4.92 -14.60
C ASP A 79 2.80 -6.17 -13.77
N GLN A 80 3.27 -5.98 -12.54
CA GLN A 80 3.56 -7.06 -11.60
C GLN A 80 2.27 -7.73 -11.07
N ALA A 81 1.10 -7.12 -11.29
CA ALA A 81 -0.17 -7.64 -10.79
C ALA A 81 -0.58 -8.97 -11.44
N LEU A 82 -0.03 -9.32 -12.61
CA LEU A 82 -0.29 -10.62 -13.25
C LEU A 82 0.29 -11.78 -12.46
N ASP A 83 1.47 -11.59 -11.85
CA ASP A 83 2.05 -12.54 -10.91
C ASP A 83 1.35 -12.37 -9.55
N ARG A 84 0.44 -13.31 -9.25
CA ARG A 84 -0.39 -13.26 -8.04
C ARG A 84 0.43 -13.45 -6.77
N GLU A 85 1.48 -14.26 -6.81
CA GLU A 85 2.31 -14.54 -5.63
C GLU A 85 3.19 -13.35 -5.33
N ARG A 86 3.88 -12.84 -6.36
CA ARG A 86 4.71 -11.64 -6.25
C ARG A 86 3.89 -10.42 -5.83
N TRP A 87 2.72 -10.20 -6.43
CA TRP A 87 1.83 -9.10 -6.01
C TRP A 87 1.38 -9.23 -4.55
N ARG A 88 1.03 -10.43 -4.09
CA ARG A 88 0.63 -10.67 -2.69
C ARG A 88 1.77 -10.46 -1.72
N HIS A 89 3.00 -10.80 -2.11
CA HIS A 89 4.19 -10.59 -1.32
C HIS A 89 4.49 -9.08 -1.21
N ASP A 90 4.66 -8.41 -2.35
CA ASP A 90 5.16 -7.03 -2.40
C ASP A 90 4.15 -5.99 -1.87
N THR A 91 2.85 -6.31 -1.90
CA THR A 91 1.80 -5.44 -1.34
C THR A 91 1.50 -5.69 0.13
N ARG A 92 2.11 -6.72 0.74
CA ARG A 92 1.91 -7.07 2.16
C ARG A 92 2.63 -6.07 3.07
N ARG A 93 1.86 -5.34 3.87
CA ARG A 93 2.37 -4.31 4.81
C ARG A 93 1.74 -4.35 6.18
N ALA A 94 0.50 -4.84 6.24
CA ALA A 94 -0.29 -4.93 7.44
C ALA A 94 0.14 -6.06 8.37
N ASP A 95 0.94 -6.99 7.85
CA ASP A 95 1.41 -8.15 8.60
C ASP A 95 2.54 -7.71 9.55
N PRO A 96 2.32 -7.77 10.87
CA PRO A 96 3.33 -7.38 11.86
C PRO A 96 4.53 -8.32 11.88
N ALA A 97 4.41 -9.56 11.35
CA ALA A 97 5.53 -10.50 11.28
C ALA A 97 6.59 -10.06 10.26
N THR A 98 6.17 -9.43 9.15
CA THR A 98 7.06 -8.93 8.09
C THR A 98 7.91 -7.73 8.54
N LYS A 99 7.51 -7.03 9.61
CA LYS A 99 8.35 -5.96 10.17
C LYS A 99 9.54 -6.48 10.98
N ARG A 100 9.50 -7.74 11.42
CA ARG A 100 10.62 -8.36 12.16
C ARG A 100 11.74 -8.72 11.20
N THR A 101 11.42 -9.34 10.07
CA THR A 101 12.38 -9.70 9.01
C THR A 101 13.11 -8.49 8.44
N ASN A 102 12.41 -7.39 8.14
CA ASN A 102 13.08 -6.20 7.60
C ASN A 102 13.97 -5.49 8.64
N ALA A 103 13.63 -5.57 9.93
CA ALA A 103 14.46 -5.00 10.99
C ALA A 103 15.71 -5.88 11.25
N GLU A 104 15.56 -7.20 11.14
CA GLU A 104 16.67 -8.16 11.19
C GLU A 104 17.61 -7.99 9.98
N GLU A 105 17.07 -7.78 8.77
CA GLU A 105 17.84 -7.51 7.55
C GLU A 105 18.58 -6.16 7.60
N GLU A 106 17.94 -5.08 8.09
CA GLU A 106 18.59 -3.78 8.30
C GLU A 106 19.69 -3.86 9.38
N GLU A 107 19.50 -4.67 10.42
CA GLU A 107 20.50 -4.90 11.48
C GLU A 107 21.69 -5.73 10.95
N GLU A 108 21.44 -6.76 10.15
CA GLU A 108 22.48 -7.53 9.44
C GLU A 108 23.27 -6.67 8.46
N GLU A 109 22.61 -5.81 7.68
CA GLU A 109 23.26 -4.90 6.74
C GLU A 109 24.12 -3.83 7.46
N LEU A 110 23.71 -3.40 8.66
CA LEU A 110 24.50 -2.53 9.54
C LEU A 110 25.72 -3.25 10.13
N ILE A 111 25.57 -4.52 10.50
CA ILE A 111 26.67 -5.36 11.03
C ILE A 111 27.70 -5.65 9.94
N ILE A 112 27.28 -5.86 8.69
CA ILE A 112 28.17 -6.15 7.55
C ILE A 112 28.96 -4.90 7.10
N ASN A 113 28.41 -3.70 7.30
CA ASN A 113 29.01 -2.43 6.87
C ASN A 113 29.81 -1.70 7.97
N CYS A 114 30.03 -2.33 9.13
CA CYS A 114 30.90 -1.85 10.22
C CYS A 114 32.24 -2.61 10.21
#